data_AF-X1PLQ7-F1
#
_entry.id   AF-X1PLQ7-F1
#
_cell.length_a   1.000
_cell.length_b   1.000
_cell.length_c   1.000
_cell.angle_alpha   90.00
_cell.angle_beta   90.00
_cell.angle_gamma   90.00
#
_symmetry.space_group_name_H-M   'P 1'
#
loop_
_entity.id
_entity.type
_entity.pdbx_description
1 polymer ?
#
loop_
_entity_poly.entity_id
_entity_poly.type
_entity_poly.pdbx_seq_one_letter_code
_entity_poly.pdbx_strand_id
1 'polypeptide(L)'
;PFANIGEVGFIHAGKQWRTIKLIQGGDWKILDKITVAEPPQVPVRGRININTATKKVLEALPGIDSSLAKAIINYGDSKKGPFNEMGEILEILLMEKLGFNGKDDDEDGYVDEEDETEAIFRSLSNLITTRSNCFTIVSKGEVVRSEEVVAEKKLKVVVDRGTSPLKIKYYRELPED
;
A
#
# COMPACT_ATOMS: atom_id res chain seq x y z
N PRO A 1 14.95 12.24 -14.18
CA PRO A 1 14.51 10.88 -13.75
C PRO A 1 13.26 11.05 -12.89
N PHE A 2 12.28 10.15 -12.99
CA PHE A 2 11.08 10.25 -12.14
C PHE A 2 11.44 10.02 -10.67
N ALA A 3 10.93 10.86 -9.76
CA ALA A 3 11.19 10.71 -8.33
C ALA A 3 10.30 9.63 -7.69
N ASN A 4 9.12 9.41 -8.25
CA ASN A 4 8.17 8.40 -7.79
C ASN A 4 7.37 7.82 -8.97
N ILE A 5 6.81 6.63 -8.78
CA ILE A 5 6.04 5.95 -9.84
C ILE A 5 4.74 6.68 -10.20
N GLY A 6 4.23 7.56 -9.33
CA GLY A 6 3.05 8.40 -9.61
C GLY A 6 3.30 9.48 -10.65
N GLU A 7 4.55 9.87 -10.91
CA GLU A 7 4.88 10.83 -11.98
C GLU A 7 4.70 10.24 -13.39
N VAL A 8 4.35 8.94 -13.49
CA VAL A 8 4.04 8.31 -14.77
C VAL A 8 2.83 8.96 -15.46
N GLY A 9 1.96 9.65 -14.73
CA GLY A 9 0.85 10.45 -15.29
C GLY A 9 1.33 11.54 -16.26
N PHE A 10 2.52 12.11 -16.03
CA PHE A 10 3.11 13.11 -16.93
C PHE A 10 3.57 12.55 -18.28
N ILE A 11 3.58 11.22 -18.46
CA ILE A 11 4.06 10.60 -19.69
C ILE A 11 2.98 10.64 -20.76
N HIS A 12 3.34 11.18 -21.92
CA HIS A 12 2.50 11.17 -23.11
C HIS A 12 2.32 9.77 -23.70
N ALA A 13 1.09 9.39 -24.04
CA ALA A 13 0.73 8.08 -24.59
C ALA A 13 0.97 7.94 -26.11
N GLY A 14 1.68 8.89 -26.73
CA GLY A 14 1.97 8.90 -28.18
C GLY A 14 0.74 9.16 -29.06
N LYS A 15 -0.35 9.68 -28.49
CA LYS A 15 -1.57 10.09 -29.18
C LYS A 15 -1.85 11.55 -28.86
N GLN A 16 -2.34 12.30 -29.85
CA GLN A 16 -2.57 13.74 -29.74
C GLN A 16 -3.25 14.11 -28.40
N TRP A 17 -2.52 14.88 -27.59
CA TRP A 17 -2.93 15.40 -26.27
C TRP A 17 -3.42 14.34 -25.26
N ARG A 18 -2.83 13.14 -25.24
CA ARG A 18 -3.16 12.10 -24.27
C ARG A 18 -1.98 11.69 -23.39
N THR A 19 -2.17 11.74 -22.08
CA THR A 19 -1.30 11.23 -21.01
C THR A 19 -1.65 9.79 -20.60
N ILE A 20 -0.79 9.17 -19.80
CA ILE A 20 -1.12 7.95 -19.05
C ILE A 20 -2.13 8.33 -17.97
N LYS A 21 -3.31 7.70 -17.97
CA LYS A 21 -4.40 8.11 -17.08
C LYS A 21 -4.38 7.33 -15.78
N LEU A 22 -4.09 7.98 -14.65
CA LEU A 22 -4.15 7.38 -13.32
C LEU A 22 -5.54 7.54 -12.70
N ILE A 23 -6.55 7.00 -13.36
CA ILE A 23 -7.95 7.00 -12.91
C ILE A 23 -8.57 5.62 -13.02
N GLN A 24 -9.72 5.41 -12.40
CA GLN A 24 -10.49 4.18 -12.56
C GLN A 24 -10.80 3.90 -14.04
N GLY A 25 -10.48 2.69 -14.51
CA GLY A 25 -10.63 2.30 -15.92
C GLY A 25 -9.54 2.86 -16.85
N GLY A 26 -8.56 3.59 -16.31
CA GLY A 26 -7.38 4.08 -17.00
C GLY A 26 -6.21 3.09 -16.99
N ASP A 27 -5.00 3.64 -16.95
CA ASP A 27 -3.73 2.94 -17.15
C ASP A 27 -3.02 2.59 -15.83
N TRP A 28 -3.66 2.81 -14.68
CA TRP A 28 -3.11 2.68 -13.33
C TRP A 28 -2.46 1.32 -12.99
N LYS A 29 -2.73 0.26 -13.78
CA LYS A 29 -2.14 -1.08 -13.62
C LYS A 29 -0.65 -1.08 -13.93
N ILE A 30 -0.17 -0.06 -14.62
CA ILE A 30 1.25 0.14 -14.89
C ILE A 30 2.04 0.40 -13.62
N LEU A 31 1.41 0.98 -12.58
CA LEU A 31 2.06 1.36 -11.32
C LEU A 31 2.67 0.16 -10.58
N ASP A 32 2.06 -1.02 -10.70
CA ASP A 32 2.58 -2.26 -10.11
C ASP A 32 3.65 -2.96 -10.96
N LYS A 33 3.95 -2.44 -12.16
CA LYS A 33 4.90 -3.03 -13.12
C LYS A 33 6.20 -2.24 -13.26
N ILE A 34 6.25 -1.02 -12.71
CA ILE A 34 7.39 -0.12 -12.82
C ILE A 34 8.00 0.14 -11.44
N THR A 35 9.24 0.61 -11.43
CA THR A 35 9.94 1.02 -10.22
C THR A 35 10.91 2.15 -10.55
N VAL A 36 11.06 3.10 -9.63
CA VAL A 36 12.09 4.14 -9.68
C VAL A 36 13.35 3.75 -8.89
N ALA A 37 13.34 2.59 -8.23
CA ALA A 37 14.45 2.09 -7.44
C ALA A 37 15.46 1.29 -8.28
N GLU A 38 16.74 1.45 -7.96
CA GLU A 38 17.85 0.69 -8.54
C GLU A 38 18.48 -0.23 -7.47
N PRO A 39 18.70 -1.52 -7.74
CA PRO A 39 18.38 -2.22 -8.98
C PRO A 39 16.90 -2.61 -9.10
N PRO A 40 16.31 -2.57 -10.31
CA PRO A 40 14.87 -2.76 -10.50
C PRO A 40 14.38 -4.17 -10.17
N GLN A 41 15.27 -5.16 -10.12
CA GLN A 41 14.96 -6.53 -9.75
C GLN A 41 14.82 -6.74 -8.24
N VAL A 42 15.27 -5.77 -7.42
CA VAL A 42 15.21 -5.87 -5.97
C VAL A 42 13.94 -5.18 -5.45
N PRO A 43 13.09 -5.87 -4.66
CA PRO A 43 11.91 -5.25 -4.09
C PRO A 43 12.26 -4.08 -3.16
N VAL A 44 11.57 -2.96 -3.35
CA VAL A 44 11.64 -1.80 -2.45
C VAL A 44 11.11 -2.20 -1.07
N ARG A 45 11.97 -2.05 -0.04
CA ARG A 45 11.67 -2.38 1.36
C ARG A 45 11.01 -1.20 2.07
N GLY A 46 10.35 -1.48 3.20
CA GLY A 46 9.82 -0.44 4.09
C GLY A 46 8.48 0.18 3.67
N ARG A 47 7.87 -0.31 2.58
CA ARG A 47 6.54 0.14 2.15
C ARG A 47 5.43 -0.37 3.07
N ILE A 48 4.44 0.48 3.31
CA ILE A 48 3.28 0.22 4.16
C ILE A 48 2.25 -0.53 3.35
N ASN A 49 1.84 -1.71 3.85
CA ASN A 49 0.79 -2.47 3.21
C ASN A 49 -0.59 -1.92 3.60
N ILE A 50 -1.25 -1.21 2.68
CA ILE A 50 -2.54 -0.54 2.90
C ILE A 50 -3.69 -1.51 3.23
N ASN A 51 -3.55 -2.79 2.86
CA ASN A 51 -4.53 -3.83 3.22
C ASN A 51 -4.46 -4.25 4.70
N THR A 52 -3.37 -3.92 5.40
CA THR A 52 -3.11 -4.41 6.78
C THR A 52 -2.69 -3.31 7.74
N ALA A 53 -2.48 -2.09 7.25
CA ALA A 53 -2.08 -0.95 8.05
C ALA A 53 -3.21 -0.52 8.99
N THR A 54 -2.85 -0.20 10.23
CA THR A 54 -3.82 0.39 11.18
C THR A 54 -4.18 1.81 10.76
N LYS A 55 -5.35 2.29 11.18
CA LYS A 55 -5.80 3.68 10.94
C LYS A 55 -4.72 4.72 11.30
N LYS A 56 -4.09 4.58 12.46
CA LYS A 56 -3.02 5.49 12.91
C LYS A 56 -1.79 5.49 12.00
N VAL A 57 -1.47 4.36 11.38
CA VAL A 57 -0.36 4.25 10.42
C VAL A 57 -0.74 4.91 9.10
N LEU A 58 -1.99 4.73 8.65
CA LEU A 58 -2.50 5.41 7.46
C LEU A 58 -2.53 6.92 7.65
N GLU A 59 -3.01 7.43 8.79
CA GLU A 59 -3.04 8.87 9.13
C GLU A 59 -1.64 9.51 9.23
N ALA A 60 -0.58 8.71 9.31
CA ALA A 60 0.79 9.21 9.31
C ALA A 60 1.36 9.38 7.88
N LEU A 61 0.63 8.94 6.85
CA LEU A 61 1.01 9.11 5.46
C LEU A 61 0.69 10.54 4.97
N PRO A 62 1.49 11.10 4.05
CA PRO A 62 1.26 12.44 3.51
C PRO A 62 -0.11 12.52 2.82
N GLY A 63 -0.88 13.55 3.14
CA GLY A 63 -2.20 13.78 2.55
C GLY A 63 -3.29 12.82 2.99
N ILE A 64 -3.05 11.93 3.97
CA ILE A 64 -4.06 11.01 4.51
C ILE A 64 -4.59 11.53 5.85
N ASP A 65 -5.80 12.06 5.85
CA ASP A 65 -6.50 12.42 7.08
C ASP A 65 -7.31 11.25 7.67
N SER A 66 -8.00 11.52 8.79
CA SER A 66 -8.85 10.52 9.44
C SER A 66 -10.03 10.05 8.57
N SER A 67 -10.56 10.89 7.67
CA SER A 67 -11.65 10.54 6.77
C SER A 67 -11.16 9.56 5.72
N LEU A 68 -10.06 9.93 5.05
CA LEU A 68 -9.44 9.14 4.00
C LEU A 68 -8.88 7.82 4.53
N ALA A 69 -8.25 7.82 5.71
CA ALA A 69 -7.82 6.59 6.37
C ALA A 69 -8.98 5.62 6.63
N LYS A 70 -10.15 6.16 7.04
CA LYS A 70 -11.36 5.36 7.24
C LYS A 70 -11.90 4.85 5.89
N ALA A 71 -11.88 5.67 4.85
CA ALA A 71 -12.30 5.27 3.52
C ALA A 71 -11.43 4.14 2.94
N ILE A 72 -10.11 4.19 3.14
CA ILE A 72 -9.16 3.11 2.77
C ILE A 72 -9.51 1.79 3.46
N ILE A 73 -9.76 1.82 4.77
CA ILE A 73 -10.15 0.61 5.53
C ILE A 73 -11.49 0.07 5.03
N ASN A 74 -12.50 0.95 4.88
CA ASN A 74 -13.82 0.56 4.41
C ASN A 74 -13.80 -0.04 3.00
N TYR A 75 -12.89 0.42 2.13
CA TYR A 75 -12.71 -0.15 0.79
C TYR A 75 -12.28 -1.62 0.89
N GLY A 76 -11.28 -1.93 1.72
CA GLY A 76 -10.77 -3.29 1.89
C GLY A 76 -11.77 -4.26 2.52
N ASP A 77 -12.63 -3.76 3.41
CA ASP A 77 -13.71 -4.54 4.05
C ASP A 77 -14.98 -4.63 3.17
N SER A 78 -14.99 -3.96 2.02
CA SER A 78 -16.13 -3.94 1.11
C SER A 78 -16.31 -5.27 0.36
N LYS A 79 -17.42 -5.38 -0.39
CA LYS A 79 -17.67 -6.53 -1.27
C LYS A 79 -16.62 -6.70 -2.39
N LYS A 80 -15.84 -5.65 -2.70
CA LYS A 80 -14.72 -5.73 -3.66
C LYS A 80 -13.53 -6.51 -3.10
N GLY A 81 -13.42 -6.59 -1.77
CA GLY A 81 -12.27 -7.16 -1.07
C GLY A 81 -11.09 -6.19 -0.96
N PRO A 82 -9.92 -6.68 -0.52
CA PRO A 82 -8.72 -5.86 -0.36
C PRO A 82 -8.20 -5.33 -1.70
N PHE A 83 -7.40 -4.27 -1.65
CA PHE A 83 -6.70 -3.71 -2.81
C PHE A 83 -5.77 -4.77 -3.42
N ASN A 84 -5.88 -5.00 -4.72
CA ASN A 84 -5.01 -5.90 -5.48
C ASN A 84 -3.83 -5.14 -6.11
N GLU A 85 -4.13 -3.94 -6.61
CA GLU A 85 -3.22 -3.02 -7.30
C GLU A 85 -3.10 -1.72 -6.50
N MET A 86 -1.90 -1.12 -6.47
CA MET A 86 -1.71 0.13 -5.71
C MET A 86 -2.55 1.28 -6.27
N GLY A 87 -2.80 1.27 -7.59
CA GLY A 87 -3.60 2.28 -8.27
C GLY A 87 -5.05 2.35 -7.79
N GLU A 88 -5.61 1.26 -7.26
CA GLU A 88 -7.00 1.23 -6.78
C GLU A 88 -7.30 2.29 -5.71
N ILE A 89 -6.29 2.79 -4.98
CA ILE A 89 -6.44 3.89 -4.01
C ILE A 89 -6.94 5.19 -4.67
N LEU A 90 -6.69 5.38 -5.97
CA LEU A 90 -7.15 6.55 -6.72
C LEU A 90 -8.69 6.62 -6.79
N GLU A 91 -9.41 5.50 -6.71
CA GLU A 91 -10.88 5.52 -6.61
C GLU A 91 -11.33 6.30 -5.37
N ILE A 92 -10.61 6.13 -4.27
CA ILE A 92 -10.96 6.75 -2.99
C ILE A 92 -10.63 8.24 -3.02
N LEU A 93 -9.47 8.61 -3.56
CA LEU A 93 -9.06 10.00 -3.68
C LEU A 93 -10.05 10.80 -4.54
N LEU A 94 -10.50 10.21 -5.65
CA LEU A 94 -11.52 10.80 -6.53
C LEU A 94 -12.88 10.93 -5.83
N MET A 95 -13.30 9.92 -5.05
CA MET A 95 -14.56 9.98 -4.28
C MET A 95 -14.58 11.10 -3.24
N GLU A 96 -13.43 11.38 -2.62
CA GLU A 96 -13.25 12.48 -1.66
C GLU A 96 -13.05 13.85 -2.35
N LYS A 97 -13.12 13.91 -3.69
CA LYS A 97 -12.96 15.14 -4.49
C LYS A 97 -11.65 15.88 -4.21
N LEU A 98 -10.59 15.14 -3.94
CA LEU A 98 -9.26 15.71 -3.72
C LEU A 98 -8.70 16.19 -5.07
N GLY A 99 -8.22 17.43 -5.13
CA GLY A 99 -7.86 18.12 -6.38
C GLY A 99 -9.08 18.57 -7.21
N PHE A 100 -10.27 18.63 -6.62
CA PHE A 100 -11.49 19.20 -7.22
C PHE A 100 -12.11 20.24 -6.28
N ASN A 101 -11.31 21.22 -5.86
CA ASN A 101 -11.67 22.22 -4.86
C ASN A 101 -11.86 23.63 -5.47
N GLY A 102 -11.66 23.79 -6.78
CA GLY A 102 -11.75 25.05 -7.50
C GLY A 102 -10.58 25.99 -7.23
N LYS A 103 -9.45 25.49 -6.75
CA LYS A 103 -8.21 26.23 -6.52
C LYS A 103 -7.09 25.61 -7.35
N ASP A 104 -6.15 26.46 -7.69
CA ASP A 104 -4.86 26.10 -8.28
C ASP A 104 -3.91 25.75 -7.11
N ASP A 105 -3.80 24.45 -6.79
CA ASP A 105 -3.08 23.93 -5.62
C ASP A 105 -1.55 23.92 -5.82
N ASP A 106 -1.06 23.99 -7.07
CA ASP A 106 0.38 24.03 -7.39
C ASP A 106 0.88 25.32 -8.08
N GLU A 107 -0.01 26.30 -8.27
CA GLU A 107 0.23 27.64 -8.78
C GLU A 107 0.71 27.69 -10.25
N ASP A 108 0.26 26.75 -11.08
CA ASP A 108 0.64 26.65 -12.49
C ASP A 108 -0.28 27.43 -13.45
N GLY A 109 -1.40 27.96 -12.92
CA GLY A 109 -2.40 28.73 -13.64
C GLY A 109 -3.62 27.94 -14.11
N TYR A 110 -3.68 26.65 -13.82
CA TYR A 110 -4.80 25.76 -14.11
C TYR A 110 -5.46 25.27 -12.81
N VAL A 111 -6.74 24.88 -12.89
CA VAL A 111 -7.55 24.54 -11.71
C VAL A 111 -8.25 23.22 -11.97
N ASP A 112 -8.26 22.36 -10.96
CA ASP A 112 -8.88 21.04 -10.95
C ASP A 112 -8.37 20.13 -12.11
N GLU A 113 -7.06 20.18 -12.39
CA GLU A 113 -6.40 19.39 -13.45
C GLU A 113 -5.89 18.02 -12.96
N GLU A 114 -5.43 17.17 -13.90
CA GLU A 114 -4.95 15.81 -13.60
C GLU A 114 -3.86 15.83 -12.54
N ASP A 115 -3.01 16.87 -12.55
CA ASP A 115 -1.89 16.96 -11.64
C ASP A 115 -2.26 17.27 -10.19
N GLU A 116 -3.29 18.06 -9.95
CA GLU A 116 -3.84 18.30 -8.61
C GLU A 116 -4.44 17.02 -8.03
N THR A 117 -5.23 16.33 -8.84
CA THR A 117 -5.89 15.08 -8.43
C THR A 117 -4.90 13.95 -8.15
N GLU A 118 -3.77 13.93 -8.85
CA GLU A 118 -2.71 12.95 -8.69
C GLU A 118 -1.69 13.33 -7.59
N ALA A 119 -1.70 14.56 -7.08
CA ALA A 119 -0.68 15.06 -6.15
C ALA A 119 -0.53 14.21 -4.89
N ILE A 120 -1.66 13.84 -4.26
CA ILE A 120 -1.67 12.96 -3.09
C ILE A 120 -1.12 11.59 -3.46
N PHE A 121 -1.57 11.00 -4.58
CA PHE A 121 -1.07 9.71 -5.01
C PHE A 121 0.45 9.73 -5.28
N ARG A 122 0.99 10.77 -5.91
CA ARG A 122 2.45 10.92 -6.10
C ARG A 122 3.20 10.87 -4.77
N SER A 123 2.71 11.61 -3.77
CA SER A 123 3.30 11.64 -2.43
C SER A 123 3.27 10.27 -1.71
N LEU A 124 2.30 9.43 -2.04
CA LEU A 124 2.09 8.11 -1.44
C LEU A 124 2.79 6.98 -2.18
N SER A 125 2.95 7.11 -3.49
CA SER A 125 3.21 5.98 -4.40
C SER A 125 4.48 5.18 -4.08
N ASN A 126 5.51 5.83 -3.52
CA ASN A 126 6.74 5.17 -3.07
C ASN A 126 6.64 4.58 -1.64
N LEU A 127 5.66 5.00 -0.85
CA LEU A 127 5.48 4.64 0.55
C LEU A 127 4.56 3.44 0.75
N ILE A 128 3.67 3.17 -0.21
CA ILE A 128 2.60 2.18 -0.06
C ILE A 128 2.84 0.91 -0.89
N THR A 129 2.15 -0.17 -0.53
CA THR A 129 2.07 -1.42 -1.29
C THR A 129 0.77 -2.15 -0.95
N THR A 130 0.34 -3.10 -1.78
CA THR A 130 -0.77 -4.02 -1.48
C THR A 130 -0.28 -5.39 -0.99
N ARG A 131 1.04 -5.63 -0.97
CA ARG A 131 1.64 -6.95 -0.75
C ARG A 131 2.70 -6.93 0.34
N SER A 132 2.84 -8.06 1.04
CA SER A 132 3.88 -8.27 2.04
C SER A 132 4.74 -9.49 1.71
N ASN A 133 6.05 -9.37 1.94
CA ASN A 133 7.00 -10.50 1.94
C ASN A 133 7.41 -10.89 3.37
N CYS A 134 7.21 -10.02 4.35
CA CYS A 134 7.52 -10.29 5.75
C CYS A 134 6.25 -10.58 6.53
N PHE A 135 6.25 -11.65 7.31
CA PHE A 135 5.11 -12.10 8.13
C PHE A 135 5.56 -12.44 9.53
N THR A 136 4.67 -12.26 10.50
CA THR A 136 4.83 -12.80 11.84
C THR A 136 3.97 -14.06 11.96
N ILE A 137 4.58 -15.18 12.32
CA ILE A 137 3.91 -16.43 12.64
C ILE A 137 3.95 -16.60 14.16
N VAL A 138 2.81 -16.86 14.78
CA VAL A 138 2.72 -17.28 16.17
C VAL A 138 2.21 -18.72 16.18
N SER A 139 3.00 -19.64 16.73
CA SER A 139 2.66 -21.05 16.86
C SER A 139 2.54 -21.42 18.33
N LYS A 140 1.54 -22.23 18.65
CA LYS A 140 1.24 -22.74 19.99
C LYS A 140 1.26 -24.27 19.92
N GLY A 141 2.08 -24.91 20.76
CA GLY A 141 2.10 -26.35 20.97
C GLY A 141 1.59 -26.68 22.37
N GLU A 142 0.73 -27.69 22.47
CA GLU A 142 0.13 -28.13 23.73
C GLU A 142 0.30 -29.64 23.89
N VAL A 143 0.56 -30.09 25.12
CA VAL A 143 0.52 -31.50 25.50
C VAL A 143 -0.72 -31.71 26.34
N VAL A 144 -1.63 -32.58 25.89
CA VAL A 144 -2.89 -32.88 26.58
C VAL A 144 -2.86 -34.29 27.17
N ARG A 145 -3.22 -34.44 28.45
CA ARG A 145 -3.40 -35.73 29.13
C ARG A 145 -4.71 -35.70 29.90
N SER A 146 -5.52 -36.75 29.76
CA SER A 146 -6.81 -36.85 30.46
C SER A 146 -7.69 -35.60 30.28
N GLU A 147 -7.73 -35.05 29.06
CA GLU A 147 -8.46 -33.82 28.71
C GLU A 147 -7.93 -32.51 29.33
N GLU A 148 -6.80 -32.57 30.05
CA GLU A 148 -6.12 -31.40 30.62
C GLU A 148 -4.84 -31.06 29.85
N VAL A 149 -4.60 -29.77 29.58
CA VAL A 149 -3.33 -29.29 29.02
C VAL A 149 -2.29 -29.31 30.14
N VAL A 150 -1.31 -30.21 30.03
CA VAL A 150 -0.25 -30.39 31.04
C VAL A 150 1.02 -29.61 30.74
N ALA A 151 1.18 -29.13 29.50
CA ALA A 151 2.28 -28.26 29.10
C ALA A 151 1.88 -27.46 27.86
N GLU A 152 2.37 -26.23 27.77
CA GLU A 152 2.15 -25.33 26.66
C GLU A 152 3.46 -24.67 26.24
N LYS A 153 3.65 -24.42 24.95
CA LYS A 153 4.75 -23.60 24.45
C LYS A 153 4.28 -22.72 23.31
N LYS A 154 4.63 -21.43 23.35
CA LYS A 154 4.37 -20.48 22.27
C LYS A 154 5.67 -19.98 21.64
N LEU A 155 5.69 -19.89 20.32
CA LEU A 155 6.80 -19.37 19.54
C LEU A 155 6.31 -18.26 18.61
N LYS A 156 7.01 -17.12 18.61
CA LYS A 156 6.81 -16.03 17.65
C LYS A 156 7.99 -15.99 16.70
N VAL A 157 7.71 -16.06 15.40
CA VAL A 157 8.72 -16.09 14.32
C VAL A 157 8.41 -14.99 13.33
N VAL A 158 9.42 -14.22 12.92
CA VAL A 158 9.33 -13.32 11.77
C VAL A 158 9.99 -13.99 10.58
N VAL A 159 9.22 -14.18 9.52
CA VAL A 159 9.64 -14.84 8.28
C VAL A 159 9.65 -13.88 7.11
N ASP A 160 10.59 -14.06 6.19
CA ASP A 160 10.67 -13.38 4.91
C ASP A 160 10.56 -14.41 3.78
N ARG A 161 9.44 -14.36 3.05
CA ARG A 161 9.17 -15.21 1.88
C ARG A 161 9.63 -14.60 0.55
N GLY A 162 10.26 -13.41 0.58
CA GLY A 162 10.80 -12.74 -0.60
C GLY A 162 12.08 -13.38 -1.15
N THR A 163 12.60 -14.40 -0.48
CA THR A 163 13.75 -15.19 -0.91
C THR A 163 13.40 -16.67 -1.00
N SER A 164 14.11 -17.40 -1.86
CA SER A 164 14.09 -18.86 -1.89
C SER A 164 15.48 -19.38 -1.51
N PRO A 165 15.62 -20.21 -0.46
CA PRO A 165 14.56 -20.64 0.47
C PRO A 165 14.03 -19.48 1.35
N LEU A 166 12.85 -19.70 1.96
CA LEU A 166 12.26 -18.79 2.94
C LEU A 166 13.23 -18.55 4.10
N LYS A 167 13.35 -17.30 4.55
CA LYS A 167 14.28 -16.92 5.63
C LYS A 167 13.55 -16.61 6.92
N ILE A 168 13.98 -17.21 8.02
CA ILE A 168 13.60 -16.79 9.37
C ILE A 168 14.50 -15.61 9.76
N LYS A 169 13.92 -14.43 9.95
CA LYS A 169 14.64 -13.22 10.35
C LYS A 169 14.82 -13.11 11.86
N TYR A 170 13.84 -13.60 12.59
CA TYR A 170 13.80 -13.50 14.05
C TYR A 170 12.91 -14.61 14.60
N TYR A 171 13.24 -15.14 15.77
CA TYR A 171 12.33 -15.94 16.55
C TYR A 171 12.52 -15.68 18.04
N ARG A 172 11.47 -15.88 18.81
CA ARG A 172 11.51 -15.93 20.28
C ARG A 172 10.42 -16.84 20.82
N GLU A 173 10.72 -17.48 21.93
CA GLU A 173 9.68 -18.09 22.76
C GLU A 173 8.86 -16.98 23.42
N LEU A 174 7.55 -17.17 23.51
CA LEU A 174 6.67 -16.32 24.26
C LEU A 174 6.43 -16.95 25.65
N PRO A 175 6.25 -16.13 26.69
CA PRO A 175 5.84 -16.65 28.00
C PRO A 175 4.50 -17.36 27.90
N GLU A 176 4.28 -18.30 28.82
CA GLU A 176 2.97 -18.91 29.08
C GLU A 176 2.02 -17.83 29.62
N ASP A 177 0.73 -17.95 29.29
CA ASP A 177 -0.31 -16.98 29.73
C ASP A 177 -0.61 -17.10 31.24
#